data_AF-A0A6G8RUM0-F1
#
_entry.id   AF-A0A6G8RUM0-F1
#
_cell.length_a   1.000
_cell.length_b   1.000
_cell.length_c   1.000
_cell.angle_alpha   90.00
_cell.angle_beta   90.00
_cell.angle_gamma   90.00
#
_symmetry.space_group_name_H-M   'P 1'
#
loop_
_entity.id
_entity.type
_entity.pdbx_description
1 polymer ?
#
loop_
_entity_poly.entity_id
_entity_poly.type
_entity_poly.pdbx_seq_one_letter_code
_entity_poly.pdbx_strand_id
1 'polypeptide(L)' 'MKKYNNQIVIREHARFNATPKDLVYVTLDSTKPKSLSKSGAFIVAWYPAPPTKQEMRSDFASVLNQY' A
#
# COMPACT_ATOMS: atom_id res chain seq x y z
N MET A 1 -25.89 11.33 -3.39
CA MET A 1 -25.05 10.17 -3.04
C MET A 1 -23.61 10.48 -3.42
N LYS A 2 -22.74 10.82 -2.46
CA LYS A 2 -21.31 11.04 -2.74
C LYS A 2 -20.60 9.68 -2.78
N LYS A 3 -20.04 9.32 -3.94
CA LYS A 3 -19.20 8.12 -4.10
C LYS A 3 -17.89 8.36 -3.35
N TYR A 4 -17.65 7.64 -2.26
CA TYR A 4 -16.35 7.62 -1.61
C TYR A 4 -15.44 6.71 -2.44
N ASN A 5 -14.38 7.27 -3.01
CA ASN A 5 -13.35 6.50 -3.69
C ASN A 5 -12.75 5.49 -2.68
N ASN A 6 -12.64 4.22 -3.08
CA ASN A 6 -12.13 3.08 -2.29
C ASN A 6 -10.64 3.18 -1.92
N GLN A 7 -10.12 4.37 -1.65
CA GLN A 7 -8.72 4.62 -1.36
C GLN A 7 -8.55 4.82 0.15
N ILE A 8 -8.01 3.81 0.82
CA ILE A 8 -7.58 3.94 2.22
C ILE A 8 -6.16 4.52 2.19
N VAL A 9 -6.02 5.78 2.59
CA VAL A 9 -4.71 6.40 2.79
C VAL A 9 -4.22 6.04 4.19
N ILE A 10 -3.29 5.09 4.29
CA ILE A 10 -2.63 4.77 5.56
C ILE A 10 -1.48 5.78 5.73
N ARG A 11 -1.72 6.86 6.49
CA ARG A 11 -0.62 7.69 6.98
C ARG A 11 -0.03 6.99 8.20
N GLU A 12 1.18 6.47 8.05
CA GLU A 12 2.01 6.15 9.21
C GLU A 12 2.28 7.45 9.96
N HIS A 13 2.11 7.43 11.28
CA HIS A 13 2.35 8.58 12.17
C HIS A 13 3.86 8.86 12.15
N ALA A 14 4.32 9.59 11.13
CA ALA A 14 5.71 9.98 11.01
C ALA A 14 6.11 10.69 12.30
N ARG A 15 7.20 10.24 12.92
CA ARG A 15 7.87 11.00 13.99
C ARG A 15 7.95 12.45 13.53
N PHE A 16 7.49 13.38 14.37
CA PHE A 16 7.53 14.83 14.11
C PHE A 16 8.88 15.17 13.43
N ASN A 17 8.82 15.66 12.17
CA ASN A 17 9.94 16.02 11.29
C ASN A 17 10.56 14.97 10.35
N ALA A 18 10.01 13.75 10.23
CA ALA A 18 10.43 12.82 9.17
C ALA A 18 9.45 12.90 7.98
N THR A 19 9.90 13.40 6.83
CA THR A 19 9.15 13.26 5.58
C THR A 19 8.99 11.76 5.30
N PRO A 20 7.77 11.23 5.13
CA PRO A 20 7.58 9.82 4.80
C PRO A 20 8.37 9.50 3.52
N LYS A 21 9.33 8.58 3.63
CA LYS A 21 10.21 8.21 2.51
C LYS A 21 9.46 7.45 1.42
N ASP A 22 8.44 6.70 1.80
CA ASP A 22 7.59 5.94 0.91
C ASP A 22 6.10 6.16 1.27
N LEU A 23 5.24 6.30 0.26
CA LEU A 23 3.80 6.43 0.34
C LEU A 23 3.16 5.16 -0.21
N VAL A 24 2.40 4.44 0.63
CA VAL A 24 1.77 3.17 0.26
C VAL A 24 0.29 3.36 -0.07
N TYR A 25 -0.11 2.91 -1.25
CA TYR A 25 -1.48 2.89 -1.73
C TYR A 25 -1.94 1.44 -1.88
N VAL A 26 -2.97 1.06 -1.14
CA VAL A 26 -3.56 -0.28 -1.20
C VAL A 26 -4.93 -0.18 -1.85
N THR A 27 -5.13 -0.91 -2.94
CA THR A 27 -6.41 -0.96 -3.66
C THR A 27 -6.96 -2.39 -3.64
N LEU A 28 -8.25 -2.50 -3.35
CA LEU A 28 -9.01 -3.75 -3.43
C LEU A 28 -9.83 -3.75 -4.72
N ASP A 29 -9.51 -4.65 -5.64
CA ASP A 29 -10.19 -4.77 -6.93
C ASP A 29 -10.20 -6.24 -7.36
N SER A 30 -11.35 -6.90 -7.19
CA SER A 30 -11.54 -8.32 -7.50
C SER A 30 -11.44 -8.64 -8.99
N THR A 31 -11.39 -7.63 -9.87
CA THR A 31 -11.25 -7.83 -11.31
C THR A 31 -9.79 -7.88 -11.77
N LYS A 32 -8.85 -7.54 -10.88
CA LYS A 32 -7.41 -7.47 -11.20
C LYS A 32 -6.61 -8.51 -10.42
N PRO A 33 -5.55 -9.07 -11.03
CA PRO A 33 -4.64 -9.94 -10.30
C PRO A 33 -3.89 -9.16 -9.22
N LYS A 34 -3.42 -9.88 -8.19
CA LYS A 34 -2.52 -9.30 -7.19
C LYS A 34 -1.30 -8.71 -7.87
N SER A 35 -0.96 -7.47 -7.55
CA SER A 35 0.25 -6.83 -8.06
C SER A 35 0.82 -5.84 -7.06
N LEU A 36 2.14 -5.68 -7.11
CA LEU A 36 2.87 -4.74 -6.28
C LEU A 36 3.86 -3.99 -7.18
N SER A 37 3.84 -2.67 -7.11
CA SER A 37 4.71 -1.81 -7.91
C SER A 37 5.28 -0.69 -7.06
N LYS A 38 6.53 -0.33 -7.32
CA LYS A 38 7.21 0.81 -6.72
C LYS A 38 7.65 1.78 -7.82
N SER A 39 7.31 3.05 -7.67
CA SER A 39 7.71 4.14 -8.55
C SER A 39 8.14 5.34 -7.72
N GLY A 40 9.47 5.54 -7.60
CA GLY A 40 10.03 6.54 -6.70
C GLY A 40 9.61 6.31 -5.25
N ALA A 41 9.00 7.32 -4.64
CA ALA A 41 8.43 7.25 -3.28
C ALA A 41 7.06 6.57 -3.23
N PHE A 42 6.45 6.20 -4.35
CA PHE A 42 5.10 5.63 -4.38
C PHE A 42 5.15 4.11 -4.47
N ILE A 43 4.43 3.44 -3.59
CA ILE A 43 4.21 1.99 -3.63
C ILE A 43 2.72 1.77 -3.83
N VAL A 44 2.35 1.03 -4.87
CA VAL A 44 0.96 0.70 -5.17
C VAL A 44 0.80 -0.81 -5.13
N ALA A 45 -0.06 -1.28 -4.22
CA ALA A 45 -0.44 -2.67 -4.08
C ALA A 45 -1.91 -2.85 -4.47
N TRP A 46 -2.15 -3.85 -5.32
CA TRP A 46 -3.48 -4.29 -5.73
C TRP A 46 -3.73 -5.68 -5.19
N TYR A 47 -4.89 -5.86 -4.56
CA TYR A 47 -5.32 -7.16 -4.07
C TYR A 47 -6.72 -7.50 -4.59
N PRO A 48 -6.95 -8.72 -5.13
CA PRO A 48 -8.27 -9.16 -5.57
C PRO A 48 -9.24 -9.44 -4.42
N ALA A 49 -8.71 -9.66 -3.22
CA ALA A 49 -9.45 -9.89 -1.99
C ALA A 49 -8.76 -9.18 -0.82
N PRO A 50 -9.45 -8.93 0.30
CA PRO A 50 -8.82 -8.36 1.50
C PRO A 50 -7.59 -9.18 1.94
N PRO A 51 -6.37 -8.61 1.92
CA PRO A 51 -5.17 -9.35 2.25
C PRO A 51 -5.04 -9.56 3.76
N THR A 52 -4.31 -10.59 4.15
CA THR A 52 -3.94 -10.80 5.56
C THR A 52 -2.76 -9.92 5.95
N LYS A 53 -2.58 -9.69 7.26
CA LYS A 53 -1.40 -8.97 7.78
C LYS A 53 -0.09 -9.63 7.37
N GLN A 54 -0.03 -10.97 7.36
CA GLN A 54 1.16 -11.72 6.99
C GLN A 54 1.48 -11.58 5.50
N GLU A 55 0.45 -11.63 4.65
CA GLU A 55 0.60 -11.41 3.21
C GLU A 55 1.12 -10.01 2.92
N MET A 56 0.51 -8.97 3.50
CA MET A 56 0.97 -7.58 3.33
C MET A 56 2.43 -7.44 3.79
N ARG A 57 2.80 -8.02 4.94
CA ARG A 57 4.18 -7.96 5.44
C ARG A 57 5.17 -8.59 4.46
N SER A 58 4.84 -9.76 3.91
CA SER A 58 5.69 -10.43 2.92
C SER A 58 5.81 -9.63 1.63
N ASP A 59 4.69 -9.12 1.13
CA ASP A 59 4.64 -8.36 -0.13
C ASP A 59 5.46 -7.07 0.01
N PHE A 60 5.20 -6.27 1.05
CA PHE A 60 5.88 -4.98 1.24
C PHE A 60 7.36 -5.10 1.63
N ALA A 61 7.78 -6.20 2.28
CA ALA A 61 9.19 -6.45 2.59
C ALA A 61 10.06 -6.45 1.32
N SER A 62 9.53 -6.96 0.20
CA SER A 62 10.24 -7.05 -1.07
C SER A 62 10.54 -5.69 -1.73
N VAL A 63 9.76 -4.64 -1.41
CA VAL A 63 9.84 -3.31 -2.06
C VAL A 63 10.30 -2.18 -1.14
N LEU A 64 10.18 -2.37 0.17
CA LEU A 64 10.61 -1.39 1.17
C LEU A 64 12.08 -1.53 1.60
N ASN A 65 12.80 -2.55 1.10
CA ASN A 65 14.23 -2.76 1.38
C ASN A 65 14.55 -2.70 2.89
N GLN A 66 13.93 -3.59 3.67
CA GLN A 66 14.21 -3.77 5.10
C GLN A 66 14.87 -5.12 5.39
N TYR A 67 16.03 -5.38 4.78
CA TYR A 67 17.06 -6.28 5.30
C TYR A 67 18.44 -5.70 5.02
#